data_AF-A0A368MID0-F1
#
_entry.id   AF-A0A368MID0-F1
#
_cell.length_a   1.000
_cell.length_b   1.000
_cell.length_c   1.000
_cell.angle_alpha   90.00
_cell.angle_beta   90.00
_cell.angle_gamma   90.00
#
_symmetry.space_group_name_H-M   'P 1'
#
loop_
_entity.id
_entity.type
_entity.pdbx_description
1 polymer ?
#
loop_
_entity_poly.entity_id
_entity_poly.type
_entity_poly.pdbx_seq_one_letter_code
_entity_poly.pdbx_strand_id
1 'polypeptide(L)'
;MNITNKKIFPISLVVIGIIVILFSTGLSILAYALLGIPAGNLIIWFGFISIQLAVYSFNKGFKASKSMVGKFIRILMLVLTIVSILWFGIAFLLSGNFNFDFSSSATGYLVSPEASILYWNIIYVLIVTLIVLMITHSLLRYFECLKDTK
;
A
#
# COMPACT_ATOMS: atom_id res chain seq x y z
N MET A 1 12.95 0.46 21.02
CA MET A 1 12.44 1.85 20.89
C MET A 1 10.96 1.77 20.51
N ASN A 2 10.04 2.18 21.39
CA ASN A 2 8.60 2.01 21.16
C ASN A 2 8.08 3.12 20.22
N ILE A 3 7.97 2.83 18.92
CA ILE A 3 7.54 3.82 17.93
C ILE A 3 6.01 3.96 18.01
N THR A 4 5.53 5.03 18.64
CA THR A 4 4.09 5.32 18.74
C THR A 4 3.52 5.78 17.39
N ASN A 5 2.23 5.54 17.13
CA ASN A 5 1.49 6.05 15.95
C ASN A 5 1.76 7.54 15.64
N LYS A 6 2.01 8.35 16.67
CA LYS A 6 2.35 9.78 16.55
C LYS A 6 3.63 10.05 15.76
N LYS A 7 4.60 9.11 15.74
CA LYS A 7 5.85 9.23 15.00
C LYS A 7 5.77 8.57 13.62
N ILE A 8 5.06 7.45 13.51
CA ILE A 8 4.92 6.71 12.24
C ILE A 8 4.21 7.55 11.19
N PHE A 9 3.15 8.27 11.58
CA PHE A 9 2.38 9.10 10.66
C PHE A 9 3.21 10.18 9.95
N PRO A 10 3.92 11.10 10.63
CA PRO A 10 4.72 12.12 9.95
C PRO A 10 5.86 11.53 9.14
N ILE A 11 6.51 10.46 9.60
CA ILE A 11 7.56 9.77 8.82
C ILE A 11 6.98 9.24 7.51
N SER A 12 5.83 8.56 7.58
CA SER A 12 5.18 8.00 6.39
C SER A 12 4.78 9.10 5.40
N LEU A 13 4.29 10.25 5.88
CA LEU A 13 3.98 11.40 5.03
C LEU A 13 5.21 11.98 4.36
N VAL A 14 6.33 12.12 5.08
CA VAL A 14 7.59 12.59 4.50
C VAL A 14 8.06 11.65 3.40
N VAL A 15 8.01 10.32 3.63
CA VAL A 15 8.38 9.34 2.61
C VAL A 15 7.48 9.46 1.38
N ILE A 16 6.15 9.54 1.56
CA ILE A 16 5.21 9.74 0.44
C ILE A 16 5.52 11.03 -0.31
N GLY A 17 5.79 12.14 0.39
CA GLY A 17 6.13 13.42 -0.23
C GLY A 17 7.40 13.35 -1.08
N ILE A 18 8.46 12.71 -0.56
CA ILE A 18 9.71 12.47 -1.30
C ILE A 18 9.41 11.65 -2.57
N ILE A 19 8.64 10.57 -2.45
CA ILE A 19 8.29 9.70 -3.58
C ILE A 19 7.52 10.48 -4.64
N VAL A 20 6.50 11.25 -4.25
CA VAL A 20 5.71 12.05 -5.19
C VAL A 20 6.61 13.04 -5.95
N ILE A 21 7.52 13.72 -5.25
CA ILE A 21 8.48 14.66 -5.88
C ILE A 21 9.41 13.93 -6.85
N LEU A 22 9.96 12.78 -6.46
CA LEU A 22 10.86 11.99 -7.29
C LEU A 22 10.18 11.54 -8.60
N PHE A 23 8.94 11.04 -8.51
CA PHE A 23 8.18 10.61 -9.67
C PHE A 23 7.68 11.77 -10.53
N SER A 24 7.24 12.89 -9.93
CA SER A 24 6.76 14.05 -10.67
C SER A 24 7.87 14.76 -11.44
N THR A 25 9.11 14.70 -10.94
CA THR A 25 10.27 15.31 -11.59
C THR A 25 10.94 14.39 -12.61
N GLY A 26 10.54 13.12 -12.68
CA GLY A 26 11.13 12.14 -13.60
C GLY A 26 12.64 11.96 -13.41
N LEU A 27 13.11 12.07 -12.16
CA LEU A 27 14.55 12.05 -11.84
C LEU A 27 15.22 10.77 -12.37
N SER A 28 16.40 10.92 -12.97
CA SER A 28 17.20 9.80 -13.51
C SER A 28 17.54 8.73 -12.47
N ILE A 29 17.50 9.08 -11.18
CA ILE A 29 17.70 8.14 -10.08
C ILE A 29 16.66 7.02 -10.04
N LEU A 30 15.46 7.22 -10.60
CA LEU A 30 14.44 6.16 -10.68
C LEU A 30 14.88 4.99 -11.57
N ALA A 31 15.70 5.25 -12.59
CA ALA A 31 16.21 4.24 -13.51
C ALA A 31 17.53 3.61 -13.03
N TYR A 32 18.15 4.14 -11.98
CA TYR A 32 19.41 3.62 -11.46
C TYR A 32 19.21 2.21 -10.89
N ALA A 33 20.02 1.25 -11.35
CA ALA A 33 19.96 -0.13 -10.87
C ALA A 33 20.77 -0.28 -9.58
N LEU A 34 20.08 -0.42 -8.44
CA LEU A 34 20.69 -0.73 -7.15
C LEU A 34 20.65 -2.25 -6.95
N LEU A 35 21.81 -2.91 -6.95
CA LEU A 35 21.92 -4.38 -6.82
C LEU A 35 21.12 -5.14 -7.89
N GLY A 36 21.02 -4.59 -9.11
CA GLY A 36 20.25 -5.20 -10.20
C GLY A 36 18.74 -4.94 -10.13
N ILE A 37 18.27 -4.18 -9.15
CA ILE A 37 16.86 -3.77 -9.01
C ILE A 37 16.75 -2.30 -9.40
N PRO A 38 15.84 -1.91 -10.33
CA PRO A 38 15.56 -0.52 -10.59
C PRO A 38 15.15 0.20 -9.31
N ALA A 39 15.83 1.29 -8.96
CA ALA A 39 15.55 2.05 -7.74
C ALA A 39 14.10 2.52 -7.70
N GLY A 40 13.48 2.84 -8.84
CA GLY A 40 12.06 3.15 -8.95
C GLY A 40 11.15 2.07 -8.36
N ASN A 41 11.46 0.78 -8.57
CA ASN A 41 10.67 -0.33 -8.04
C ASN A 41 10.78 -0.43 -6.51
N LEU A 42 11.97 -0.19 -5.95
CA LEU A 42 12.17 -0.11 -4.50
C LEU A 42 11.46 1.11 -3.90
N ILE A 43 11.54 2.26 -4.56
CA ILE A 43 10.90 3.51 -4.12
C ILE A 43 9.37 3.35 -4.10
N ILE A 44 8.77 2.76 -5.15
CA ILE A 44 7.32 2.46 -5.19
C ILE A 44 6.93 1.49 -4.07
N TRP A 45 7.73 0.45 -3.83
CA TRP A 45 7.47 -0.50 -2.76
C TRP A 45 7.42 0.19 -1.39
N PHE A 46 8.39 1.06 -1.10
CA PHE A 46 8.34 1.90 0.11
C PHE A 46 7.15 2.85 0.12
N GLY A 47 6.70 3.32 -1.05
CA GLY A 47 5.49 4.13 -1.20
C GLY A 47 4.23 3.38 -0.79
N PHE A 48 4.06 2.13 -1.25
CA PHE A 48 2.95 1.29 -0.84
C PHE A 48 2.96 1.03 0.67
N ILE A 49 4.11 0.69 1.26
CA ILE A 49 4.20 0.49 2.71
C ILE A 49 3.85 1.79 3.46
N SER A 50 4.40 2.92 3.01
CA SER A 50 4.22 4.21 3.67
C SER A 50 2.77 4.69 3.63
N ILE A 51 2.06 4.53 2.52
CA ILE A 51 0.66 4.97 2.44
C ILE A 51 -0.25 4.14 3.35
N GLN A 52 -0.05 2.83 3.43
CA GLN A 52 -0.80 1.97 4.36
C GLN A 52 -0.53 2.37 5.82
N LEU A 53 0.75 2.56 6.18
CA LEU A 53 1.15 2.97 7.53
C LEU A 53 0.67 4.38 7.91
N ALA A 54 0.65 5.31 6.95
CA ALA A 54 0.14 6.66 7.14
C ALA A 54 -1.34 6.60 7.53
N VAL A 55 -2.17 5.94 6.72
CA VAL A 55 -3.62 5.83 6.97
C VAL A 55 -3.92 5.07 8.26
N TYR A 56 -3.22 3.95 8.51
CA TYR A 56 -3.36 3.18 9.74
C TYR A 56 -3.00 4.02 10.99
N SER A 57 -1.90 4.77 10.94
CA SER A 57 -1.45 5.61 12.05
C SER A 57 -2.35 6.83 12.26
N PHE A 58 -2.81 7.47 11.17
CA PHE A 58 -3.75 8.60 11.20
C PHE A 58 -5.04 8.25 11.94
N ASN A 59 -5.61 7.08 11.63
CA ASN A 59 -6.82 6.56 12.29
C ASN A 59 -6.54 5.91 13.65
N LYS A 60 -5.34 6.09 14.22
CA LYS A 60 -4.90 5.48 15.49
C LYS A 60 -5.10 3.96 15.52
N GLY A 61 -4.89 3.31 14.38
CA GLY A 61 -5.07 1.87 14.16
C GLY A 61 -6.52 1.42 14.11
N PHE A 62 -7.44 2.30 13.70
CA PHE A 62 -8.86 1.99 13.53
C PHE A 62 -9.53 1.46 14.82
N LYS A 63 -9.07 1.93 15.99
CA LYS A 63 -9.56 1.48 17.31
C LYS A 63 -10.73 2.30 17.85
N ALA A 64 -11.16 3.34 17.13
CA ALA A 64 -12.18 4.26 17.60
C ALA A 64 -13.56 3.60 17.66
N SER A 65 -13.91 2.81 16.64
CA SER A 65 -15.14 2.03 16.60
C SER A 65 -14.95 0.68 17.32
N LYS A 66 -15.88 0.33 18.21
CA LYS A 66 -15.92 -0.97 18.91
C LYS A 66 -16.86 -1.99 18.24
N SER A 67 -17.60 -1.58 17.21
CA SER A 67 -18.55 -2.45 16.51
C SER A 67 -17.84 -3.59 15.76
N MET A 68 -18.60 -4.61 15.38
CA MET A 68 -18.07 -5.73 14.58
C MET A 68 -17.49 -5.23 13.25
N VAL A 69 -18.16 -4.27 12.59
CA VAL A 69 -17.72 -3.66 11.34
C VAL A 69 -16.39 -2.91 11.53
N GLY A 70 -16.25 -2.12 12.60
CA GLY A 70 -14.99 -1.43 12.92
C GLY A 70 -13.82 -2.39 13.13
N LYS A 71 -14.04 -3.51 13.84
CA LYS A 71 -13.04 -4.57 14.01
C LYS A 71 -12.66 -5.22 12.68
N PHE A 72 -13.63 -5.49 11.82
CA PHE A 72 -13.38 -6.08 10.50
C PHE A 72 -12.55 -5.15 9.61
N ILE A 73 -12.88 -3.85 9.55
CA ILE A 73 -12.09 -2.85 8.82
C ILE A 73 -10.65 -2.81 9.33
N ARG A 74 -10.45 -2.85 10.65
CA ARG A 74 -9.10 -2.87 11.25
C ARG A 74 -8.30 -4.09 10.80
N ILE A 75 -8.91 -5.27 10.73
CA ILE A 75 -8.25 -6.50 10.26
C ILE A 75 -7.88 -6.35 8.78
N LEU A 76 -8.81 -5.90 7.94
CA LEU A 76 -8.53 -5.67 6.51
C LEU A 76 -7.37 -4.69 6.29
N MET A 77 -7.32 -3.60 7.06
CA MET A 77 -6.21 -2.64 7.02
C MET A 77 -4.86 -3.26 7.40
N LEU A 78 -4.84 -4.16 8.39
CA LEU A 78 -3.64 -4.91 8.74
C LEU A 78 -3.22 -5.86 7.63
N VAL A 79 -4.17 -6.57 7.01
CA VAL A 79 -3.91 -7.45 5.86
C VAL A 79 -3.35 -6.65 4.69
N LEU A 80 -3.93 -5.50 4.33
CA LEU A 80 -3.41 -4.63 3.28
C LEU A 80 -1.98 -4.15 3.57
N THR A 81 -1.69 -3.83 4.84
CA THR A 81 -0.33 -3.45 5.26
C THR A 81 0.64 -4.61 5.06
N ILE A 82 0.28 -5.83 5.46
CA ILE A 82 1.12 -7.03 5.27
C ILE A 82 1.33 -7.31 3.78
N VAL A 83 0.27 -7.24 2.97
CA VAL A 83 0.35 -7.44 1.52
C VAL A 83 1.26 -6.39 0.88
N SER A 84 1.23 -5.13 1.33
CA SER A 84 2.14 -4.09 0.83
C SER A 84 3.62 -4.38 1.14
N ILE A 85 3.92 -4.96 2.29
CA ILE A 85 5.27 -5.38 2.66
C ILE A 85 5.70 -6.56 1.78
N LEU A 86 4.82 -7.53 1.53
CA LEU A 86 5.10 -8.71 0.72
C LEU A 86 5.07 -8.45 -0.79
N TRP A 87 4.52 -7.31 -1.22
CA TRP A 87 4.23 -7.01 -2.62
C TRP A 87 5.45 -7.17 -3.53
N PHE A 88 6.63 -6.72 -3.10
CA PHE A 88 7.84 -6.84 -3.91
C PHE A 88 8.19 -8.30 -4.25
N GLY A 89 8.07 -9.20 -3.27
CA GLY A 89 8.25 -10.63 -3.48
C GLY A 89 7.18 -11.23 -4.38
N ILE A 90 5.92 -10.83 -4.20
CA ILE A 90 4.81 -11.26 -5.07
C ILE A 90 5.06 -10.81 -6.52
N ALA A 91 5.47 -9.57 -6.72
CA ALA A 91 5.79 -9.00 -8.03
C ALA A 91 6.95 -9.75 -8.70
N PHE A 92 8.00 -10.08 -7.94
CA PHE A 92 9.10 -10.90 -8.44
C PHE A 92 8.64 -12.30 -8.85
N LEU A 93 7.79 -12.96 -8.05
CA LEU A 93 7.26 -14.27 -8.39
C LEU A 93 6.41 -14.23 -9.67
N LEU A 94 5.61 -13.19 -9.87
CA LEU A 94 4.75 -13.04 -11.05
C LEU A 94 5.52 -12.74 -12.34
N SER A 95 6.55 -11.90 -12.26
CA SER A 95 7.31 -11.41 -13.42
C SER A 95 8.60 -12.20 -13.70
N GLY A 96 9.12 -12.93 -12.72
CA GLY A 96 10.37 -13.69 -12.83
C GLY A 96 11.64 -12.80 -12.89
N ASN A 97 11.52 -11.49 -12.71
CA ASN A 97 12.63 -10.54 -12.79
C ASN A 97 12.42 -9.33 -11.87
N PHE A 98 13.47 -8.53 -11.62
CA PHE A 98 13.40 -7.36 -10.74
C PHE A 98 12.89 -6.09 -11.43
N ASN A 99 12.78 -6.08 -12.76
CA ASN A 99 12.20 -4.97 -13.52
C ASN A 99 10.66 -5.02 -13.52
N PHE A 100 10.10 -6.18 -13.19
CA PHE A 100 8.68 -6.49 -13.30
C PHE A 100 8.17 -6.44 -14.75
N ASP A 101 9.02 -6.90 -15.68
CA ASP A 101 8.69 -7.02 -17.10
C ASP A 101 7.88 -8.28 -17.38
N PHE A 102 6.89 -8.18 -18.28
CA PHE A 102 6.03 -9.28 -18.72
C PHE A 102 6.15 -9.46 -20.24
N SER A 103 6.04 -10.69 -20.72
CA SER A 103 6.26 -11.06 -22.12
C SER A 103 5.03 -11.74 -22.72
N SER A 104 4.61 -11.28 -23.90
CA SER A 104 3.51 -11.88 -24.67
C SER A 104 3.86 -13.27 -25.24
N SER A 105 5.14 -13.63 -25.28
CA SER A 105 5.62 -14.92 -25.78
C SER A 105 5.79 -15.97 -24.67
N ALA A 106 5.36 -15.68 -23.44
CA ALA A 106 5.47 -16.62 -22.33
C ALA A 106 4.59 -17.87 -22.56
N THR A 107 5.15 -19.06 -22.36
CA THR A 107 4.46 -20.34 -22.56
C THR A 107 3.69 -20.84 -21.33
N GLY A 108 3.78 -20.14 -20.20
CA GLY A 108 3.12 -20.48 -18.94
C GLY A 108 2.58 -19.24 -18.24
N TYR A 109 1.89 -19.43 -17.10
CA TYR A 109 1.24 -18.32 -16.40
C TYR A 109 2.22 -17.27 -15.86
N LEU A 110 3.36 -17.68 -15.31
CA LEU A 110 4.36 -16.71 -14.84
C LEU A 110 4.95 -15.96 -16.04
N VAL A 111 5.26 -14.68 -15.86
CA VAL A 111 5.78 -13.77 -16.91
C VAL A 111 4.78 -13.45 -18.03
N SER A 112 3.59 -14.06 -18.04
CA SER A 112 2.56 -13.87 -19.06
C SER A 112 1.81 -12.52 -18.95
N PRO A 113 1.08 -12.12 -20.00
CA PRO A 113 0.13 -11.02 -19.93
C PRO A 113 -0.92 -11.21 -18.83
N GLU A 114 -1.38 -12.43 -18.59
CA GLU A 114 -2.35 -12.74 -17.53
C GLU A 114 -1.77 -12.48 -16.13
N ALA A 115 -0.51 -12.82 -15.90
CA ALA A 115 0.19 -12.47 -14.66
C ALA A 115 0.35 -10.95 -14.49
N SER A 116 0.50 -10.21 -15.59
CA SER A 116 0.55 -8.74 -15.54
C SER A 116 -0.79 -8.14 -15.08
N ILE A 117 -1.92 -8.73 -15.50
CA ILE A 117 -3.26 -8.30 -15.07
C ILE A 117 -3.39 -8.50 -13.55
N LEU A 118 -2.96 -9.66 -13.03
CA LEU A 118 -2.96 -9.90 -11.59
C LEU A 118 -2.05 -8.92 -10.84
N TYR A 119 -0.86 -8.66 -11.37
CA TYR A 119 0.08 -7.67 -10.81
C TYR A 119 -0.58 -6.29 -10.67
N TRP A 120 -1.22 -5.79 -11.73
CA TRP A 120 -1.92 -4.49 -11.70
C TRP A 120 -3.14 -4.51 -10.78
N ASN A 121 -3.92 -5.59 -10.78
CA ASN A 121 -5.06 -5.75 -9.88
C ASN A 121 -4.64 -5.68 -8.41
N ILE A 122 -3.51 -6.28 -8.03
CA ILE A 122 -2.98 -6.18 -6.67
C ILE A 122 -2.66 -4.72 -6.31
N ILE A 123 -2.02 -3.98 -7.22
CA ILE A 123 -1.72 -2.55 -7.02
C ILE A 123 -3.02 -1.75 -6.83
N TYR A 124 -4.01 -1.95 -7.69
CA TYR A 124 -5.29 -1.28 -7.57
C TYR A 124 -5.99 -1.63 -6.25
N VAL A 125 -6.00 -2.90 -5.86
CA VAL A 125 -6.57 -3.33 -4.58
C VAL A 125 -5.86 -2.66 -3.41
N LEU A 126 -4.53 -2.56 -3.42
CA LEU A 126 -3.77 -1.91 -2.35
C LEU A 126 -4.16 -0.43 -2.18
N ILE A 127 -4.37 0.29 -3.27
CA ILE A 127 -4.67 1.73 -3.22
C ILE A 127 -6.16 2.02 -3.06
N VAL A 128 -7.01 1.43 -3.89
CA VAL A 128 -8.46 1.70 -3.90
C VAL A 128 -9.10 1.20 -2.62
N THR A 129 -8.79 -0.02 -2.18
CA THR A 129 -9.37 -0.59 -0.95
C THR A 129 -8.99 0.24 0.27
N LEU A 130 -7.76 0.75 0.33
CA LEU A 130 -7.31 1.65 1.40
C LEU A 130 -8.22 2.88 1.52
N ILE A 131 -8.49 3.54 0.40
CA ILE A 131 -9.35 4.73 0.35
C ILE A 131 -10.78 4.38 0.77
N VAL A 132 -11.33 3.29 0.22
CA VAL A 132 -12.69 2.82 0.54
C VAL A 132 -12.83 2.49 2.04
N LEU A 133 -11.87 1.78 2.63
CA LEU A 133 -11.89 1.44 4.05
C LEU A 133 -11.77 2.68 4.94
N MET A 134 -10.96 3.66 4.54
CA MET A 134 -10.81 4.93 5.27
C MET A 134 -12.12 5.73 5.30
N ILE A 135 -12.79 5.85 4.15
CA ILE A 135 -14.09 6.52 4.03
C ILE A 135 -15.14 5.78 4.84
N THR A 136 -15.22 4.45 4.67
CA THR A 136 -16.18 3.59 5.37
C THR A 136 -16.03 3.71 6.89
N HIS A 137 -14.80 3.67 7.41
CA HIS A 137 -14.55 3.83 8.84
C HIS A 137 -14.93 5.22 9.36
N SER A 138 -14.66 6.26 8.57
CA SER A 138 -15.02 7.64 8.93
C SER A 138 -16.53 7.81 9.04
N LEU A 139 -17.30 7.27 8.07
CA LEU A 139 -18.75 7.25 8.09
C LEU A 139 -19.30 6.44 9.26
N LEU A 140 -18.78 5.22 9.48
CA LEU A 140 -19.19 4.38 10.59
C LEU A 140 -19.04 5.11 11.93
N ARG A 141 -17.88 5.74 12.15
CA ARG A 141 -17.61 6.50 13.38
C ARG A 141 -18.55 7.69 13.54
N TYR A 142 -18.85 8.39 12.45
CA TYR A 142 -19.80 9.50 12.46
C TYR A 142 -21.20 9.05 12.93
N PHE A 143 -21.71 7.94 12.38
CA PHE A 143 -23.00 7.38 12.80
C PHE A 143 -23.01 6.84 14.22
N GLU A 144 -21.92 6.21 14.68
CA GLU A 144 -21.78 5.77 16.08
C GLU A 144 -21.85 6.97 17.05
N CYS A 145 -21.13 8.06 16.77
CA CYS A 145 -21.17 9.26 17.61
C CYS A 145 -22.56 9.93 17.64
N LEU A 146 -23.31 9.92 16.53
CA LEU A 146 -24.69 10.44 16.49
C LEU A 146 -25.66 9.60 17.33
N LYS A 147 -25.41 8.29 17.44
CA LYS A 147 -26.24 7.40 18.26
C LYS A 147 -25.99 7.61 19.74
N ASP A 148 -24.73 7.86 20.13
CA ASP A 148 -24.34 8.06 21.53
C ASP A 148 -24.75 9.43 22.10
N THR A 149 -25.17 10.38 21.25
CA THR A 149 -25.63 11.73 21.65
C THR A 149 -27.16 11.82 21.84
N LYS A 150 -27.91 10.76 21.55
CA LYS A 150 -29.34 10.64 21.81
C LYS A 150 -29.61 9.74 23.00
#